data_AF-A0A7W1ZGS7-F1
#
_entry.id   AF-A0A7W1ZGS7-F1
#
_cell.length_a   1.000
_cell.length_b   1.000
_cell.length_c   1.000
_cell.angle_alpha   90.00
_cell.angle_beta   90.00
_cell.angle_gamma   90.00
#
_symmetry.space_group_name_H-M   'P 1'
#
loop_
_entity.id
_entity.type
_entity.pdbx_description
1 polymer ?
#
loop_
_entity_poly.entity_id
_entity_poly.type
_entity_poly.pdbx_seq_one_letter_code
_entity_poly.pdbx_strand_id
1 'polypeptide(L)'
;MNTPVEGNGLISLAHQLIAAKLNAAAGATVPASVAQAIADADALIGNRVVPPVGNGFLSTSSTSSLTTILDTYNNGNTPGGPRHCDD
;
A
#
# COMPACT_ATOMS: atom_id res chain seq x y z
N MET A 1 4.81 18.22 19.32
CA MET A 1 4.20 18.27 17.97
C MET A 1 3.54 16.93 17.71
N ASN A 2 2.32 16.76 18.21
CA ASN A 2 1.54 15.52 18.11
C ASN A 2 0.42 15.74 17.10
N THR A 3 0.72 15.69 15.81
CA THR A 3 -0.34 15.52 14.82
C THR A 3 -0.68 14.04 14.78
N PRO A 4 -1.91 13.63 15.16
CA PRO A 4 -2.31 12.25 14.99
C PRO A 4 -2.18 11.89 13.50
N VAL A 5 -1.75 10.65 13.21
CA VAL A 5 -1.65 10.09 11.85
C VAL A 5 -3.05 9.87 11.23
N GLU A 6 -4.10 10.33 11.91
CA GLU A 6 -5.48 10.32 11.46
C GLU A 6 -5.68 11.36 10.35
N GLY A 7 -5.51 10.92 9.10
CA GLY A 7 -6.14 11.58 7.96
C GLY A 7 -5.32 11.74 6.70
N ASN A 8 -4.02 11.42 6.69
CA ASN A 8 -3.24 11.46 5.45
C ASN A 8 -3.18 10.08 4.80
N GLY A 9 -4.08 9.85 3.85
CA GLY A 9 -4.12 8.63 3.04
C GLY A 9 -2.81 8.35 2.29
N LEU A 10 -1.98 9.38 2.05
CA LEU A 10 -0.66 9.21 1.44
C LEU A 10 0.27 8.38 2.32
N ILE A 11 0.26 8.59 3.63
CA ILE A 11 1.14 7.88 4.57
C ILE A 11 0.75 6.41 4.62
N SER A 12 -0.54 6.13 4.80
CA SER A 12 -1.06 4.76 4.82
C SER A 12 -0.81 4.04 3.50
N LEU A 13 -1.05 4.71 2.37
CA LEU A 13 -0.81 4.11 1.04
C LEU A 13 0.68 3.83 0.80
N ALA A 14 1.56 4.76 1.17
CA ALA A 14 3.01 4.58 1.02
C ALA A 14 3.53 3.39 1.83
N HIS A 15 3.09 3.24 3.09
CA HIS A 15 3.46 2.08 3.91
C HIS A 15 3.01 0.76 3.26
N GLN A 16 1.75 0.69 2.81
CA GLN A 16 1.22 -0.53 2.18
C GLN A 16 1.93 -0.85 0.86
N LEU A 17 2.27 0.16 0.06
CA LEU A 17 3.00 -0.01 -1.20
C LEU A 17 4.42 -0.55 -0.97
N ILE A 18 5.14 -0.03 0.03
CA ILE A 18 6.49 -0.51 0.38
C ILE A 18 6.44 -1.98 0.77
N ALA A 19 5.49 -2.35 1.64
CA ALA A 19 5.31 -3.74 2.06
C ALA A 19 4.94 -4.65 0.88
N ALA A 20 4.05 -4.21 -0.02
CA ALA A 20 3.64 -5.00 -1.17
C ALA A 20 4.81 -5.25 -2.14
N LYS A 21 5.62 -4.23 -2.41
CA LYS A 21 6.84 -4.37 -3.23
C LYS A 21 7.87 -5.28 -2.58
N LEU A 22 8.04 -5.20 -1.25
CA LEU A 22 8.96 -6.08 -0.52
C LEU A 22 8.50 -7.54 -0.57
N ASN A 23 7.21 -7.80 -0.36
CA ASN A 23 6.63 -9.13 -0.46
C ASN A 23 6.80 -9.72 -1.88
N ALA A 24 6.54 -8.92 -2.91
CA ALA A 24 6.78 -9.30 -4.30
C ALA A 24 8.26 -9.63 -4.55
N ALA A 25 9.19 -8.81 -4.06
CA ALA A 25 10.63 -9.03 -4.17
C ALA A 25 11.12 -10.27 -3.38
N ALA A 26 10.44 -10.61 -2.28
CA ALA A 26 10.67 -11.83 -1.51
C ALA A 26 10.12 -13.10 -2.19
N GLY A 27 9.48 -12.98 -3.36
CA GLY A 27 8.99 -14.10 -4.14
C GLY A 27 7.52 -14.46 -3.90
N ALA A 28 6.75 -13.61 -3.22
CA ALA A 28 5.31 -13.80 -3.10
C ALA A 28 4.63 -13.65 -4.47
N THR A 29 3.72 -14.56 -4.81
CA THR A 29 2.87 -14.43 -6.00
C THR A 29 2.12 -13.10 -5.95
N VAL A 30 2.22 -12.30 -7.01
CA VAL A 30 1.50 -11.02 -7.13
C VAL A 30 0.33 -11.21 -8.12
N PRO A 31 -0.92 -11.26 -7.64
CA PRO A 31 -2.09 -11.29 -8.52
C PRO A 31 -2.17 -10.05 -9.40
N ALA A 32 -2.80 -10.16 -10.57
CA ALA A 32 -2.93 -9.04 -11.50
C ALA A 32 -3.60 -7.81 -10.87
N SER A 33 -4.60 -8.00 -9.99
CA SER A 33 -5.26 -6.92 -9.25
C SER A 33 -4.31 -6.18 -8.30
N VAL A 34 -3.41 -6.92 -7.62
CA VAL A 34 -2.39 -6.33 -6.73
C VAL A 34 -1.32 -5.61 -7.56
N ALA A 35 -0.89 -6.19 -8.68
CA ALA A 35 0.07 -5.54 -9.58
C ALA A 35 -0.46 -4.21 -10.13
N GLN A 36 -1.75 -4.15 -10.50
CA GLN A 36 -2.41 -2.90 -10.89
C GLN A 36 -2.49 -1.93 -9.72
N ALA A 37 -2.88 -2.38 -8.51
CA ALA A 37 -2.94 -1.52 -7.34
C ALA A 37 -1.56 -0.93 -6.95
N ILE A 38 -0.47 -1.68 -7.14
CA ILE A 38 0.90 -1.19 -6.95
C ILE A 38 1.20 -0.06 -7.95
N ALA A 39 0.91 -0.27 -9.24
CA ALA A 39 1.14 0.74 -10.28
C ALA A 39 0.29 2.01 -10.07
N ASP A 40 -0.99 1.83 -9.72
CA ASP A 40 -1.89 2.93 -9.41
C ASP A 40 -1.45 3.69 -8.16
N ALA A 41 -1.00 2.99 -7.12
CA ALA A 41 -0.46 3.60 -5.91
C ALA A 41 0.84 4.36 -6.18
N ASP A 42 1.75 3.80 -7.01
CA ASP A 42 2.96 4.49 -7.47
C ASP A 42 2.63 5.77 -8.23
N ALA A 43 1.65 5.74 -9.14
CA ALA A 43 1.21 6.91 -9.88
C ALA A 43 0.52 7.95 -8.98
N LEU A 44 -0.28 7.49 -8.02
CA LEU A 44 -1.00 8.34 -7.07
C LEU A 44 -0.07 9.02 -6.07
N ILE A 45 0.99 8.33 -5.64
CA ILE A 45 2.07 8.94 -4.85
C ILE A 45 2.91 9.85 -5.76
N GLY A 46 3.33 9.36 -6.92
CA GLY A 46 4.14 10.10 -7.90
C GLY A 46 5.38 10.73 -7.28
N ASN A 47 5.62 12.00 -7.54
CA ASN A 47 6.70 12.80 -6.92
C ASN A 47 6.32 13.42 -5.56
N ARG A 48 5.18 13.05 -4.96
CA ARG A 48 4.77 13.60 -3.67
C ARG A 48 5.68 13.05 -2.57
N VAL A 49 6.38 13.95 -1.90
CA VAL A 49 7.23 13.59 -0.75
C VAL A 49 6.36 13.53 0.50
N VAL A 50 6.39 12.38 1.18
CA VAL A 50 5.63 12.11 2.40
C VAL A 50 6.16 12.98 3.56
N PRO A 51 5.29 13.58 4.40
CA PRO A 51 5.71 14.32 5.59
C PRO A 51 6.50 13.44 6.59
N PRO A 52 7.45 14.01 7.36
CA PRO A 52 7.75 15.43 7.53
C PRO A 52 8.78 16.01 6.54
N VAL A 53 9.34 15.19 5.64
CA VAL A 53 10.34 15.64 4.64
C VAL A 53 9.67 16.43 3.50
N GLY A 54 8.38 16.18 3.25
CA GLY A 54 7.57 16.94 2.30
C GLY A 54 6.19 17.33 2.84
N ASN A 55 5.40 18.03 2.03
CA ASN A 55 4.04 18.45 2.36
C ASN A 55 2.98 17.62 1.61
N GLY A 56 3.32 16.40 1.19
CA GLY A 56 2.42 15.53 0.43
C GLY A 56 1.19 15.14 1.24
N PHE A 57 0.01 15.35 0.65
CA PHE A 57 -1.26 14.96 1.24
C PHE A 57 -2.15 14.29 0.20
N LEU A 58 -2.77 13.18 0.58
CA LEU A 58 -3.86 12.56 -0.16
C LEU A 58 -5.02 12.30 0.79
N SER A 59 -6.23 12.53 0.30
CA SER A 59 -7.43 12.17 1.07
C SER A 59 -7.50 10.65 1.25
N THR A 60 -7.97 10.21 2.42
CA THR A 60 -8.21 8.79 2.69
C THR A 60 -9.22 8.20 1.70
N SER A 61 -10.25 8.95 1.29
CA SER A 61 -11.20 8.49 0.27
C SER A 61 -10.55 8.17 -1.08
N SER A 62 -9.56 8.97 -1.51
CA SER A 62 -8.83 8.72 -2.76
C SER A 62 -7.89 7.53 -2.70
N THR A 63 -7.51 7.10 -1.50
CA THR A 63 -6.49 6.06 -1.27
C THR A 63 -7.07 4.77 -0.68
N SER A 64 -8.30 4.80 -0.15
CA SER A 64 -8.90 3.71 0.63
C SER A 64 -9.01 2.39 -0.16
N SER A 65 -9.41 2.45 -1.43
CA SER A 65 -9.53 1.26 -2.28
C SER A 65 -8.17 0.58 -2.51
N LEU A 66 -7.16 1.35 -2.92
CA LEU A 66 -5.79 0.85 -3.10
C LEU A 66 -5.19 0.34 -1.78
N THR A 67 -5.40 1.08 -0.69
CA THR A 67 -4.94 0.70 0.64
C THR A 67 -5.53 -0.64 1.07
N THR A 68 -6.82 -0.87 0.81
CA THR A 68 -7.49 -2.14 1.16
C THR A 68 -6.93 -3.32 0.36
N ILE A 69 -6.70 -3.13 -0.94
CA ILE A 69 -6.13 -4.18 -1.81
C ILE A 69 -4.70 -4.54 -1.37
N LEU A 70 -3.87 -3.53 -1.14
CA LEU A 70 -2.48 -3.73 -0.72
C LEU A 70 -2.41 -4.29 0.71
N ASP A 71 -3.29 -3.87 1.61
CA ASP A 71 -3.37 -4.43 2.98
C ASP A 71 -3.79 -5.90 2.95
N THR A 72 -4.80 -6.26 2.17
CA THR A 72 -5.23 -7.65 1.96
C THR A 72 -4.09 -8.52 1.39
N TYR A 73 -3.26 -7.93 0.53
CA TYR A 73 -2.07 -8.60 -0.01
C TYR A 73 -0.96 -8.77 1.03
N ASN A 74 -0.65 -7.71 1.78
CA ASN A 74 0.40 -7.72 2.79
C ASN A 74 0.08 -8.65 3.96
N ASN A 75 -1.21 -8.84 4.28
CA ASN A 75 -1.67 -9.81 5.28
C ASN A 75 -1.79 -11.24 4.71
N GLY A 76 -1.54 -11.45 3.41
CA GLY A 76 -1.63 -12.78 2.77
C GLY A 76 -3.06 -13.27 2.56
N ASN A 77 -4.07 -12.41 2.75
CA ASN A 77 -5.48 -12.71 2.57
C ASN A 77 -5.96 -12.61 1.12
N THR A 78 -5.06 -12.34 0.17
CA THR A 78 -5.47 -12.20 -1.23
C THR A 78 -5.78 -13.56 -1.85
N PRO A 79 -6.93 -13.72 -2.53
CA PRO A 79 -7.23 -14.95 -3.28
C PRO A 79 -6.13 -15.22 -4.31
N GLY A 80 -5.41 -16.35 -4.16
CA GLY A 80 -4.27 -16.71 -5.01
C GLY A 80 -2.91 -16.12 -4.62
N GLY A 81 -2.81 -15.43 -3.48
CA GLY A 81 -1.52 -15.09 -2.84
C GLY A 81 -0.85 -16.32 -2.21
N PRO A 82 0.42 -16.23 -1.75
CA PRO A 82 1.06 -17.32 -1.04
C PRO A 82 0.21 -17.64 0.19
N ARG A 83 -0.43 -18.81 0.15
CA ARG A 83 -1.17 -19.37 1.27
C ARG A 83 -0.17 -19.44 2.42
N HIS A 84 -0.47 -18.79 3.56
CA HIS A 84 0.21 -19.13 4.81
C HIS A 84 0.20 -20.67 4.87
N CYS A 85 1.36 -21.30 5.09
CA CYS A 85 1.36 -22.72 5.39
C CYS A 85 0.40 -22.90 6.56
N ASP A 86 -0.74 -23.56 6.32
CA ASP A 86 -1.51 -24.13 7.41
C ASP A 86 -0.60 -25.19 8.01
N ASP A 87 -0.19 -25.01 9.26
CA ASP A 87 0.50 -26.03 10.07
C ASP A 87 -0.30 -27.35 10.11
#